data_AF-A0A9D7IZ85-F1
#
_entry.id   AF-A0A9D7IZ85-F1
#
_cell.length_a   1.000
_cell.length_b   1.000
_cell.length_c   1.000
_cell.angle_alpha   90.00
_cell.angle_beta   90.00
_cell.angle_gamma   90.00
#
_symmetry.space_group_name_H-M   'P 1'
#
loop_
_entity.id
_entity.type
_entity.pdbx_description
1 polymer ?
#
loop_
_entity_poly.entity_id
_entity_poly.type
_entity_poly.pdbx_seq_one_letter_code
_entity_poly.pdbx_strand_id
1 'polypeptide(L)'
;MNNRLTLNDTPVSNQAKVVVATTVLLSFISFWRAAAIVLNDLASSAYYVGGIAEQAIGKSAPWFILGVMLFSYAVRAVYVESCAMFTRGGVYRSVKEGMGGTLAKISVSALMFDYILTGPISGVSAGQYLAGLINDTMLHSHWGKL
;
A
#
# COMPACT_ATOMS: atom_id res chain seq x y z
N MET A 1 7.74 62.35 17.61
CA MET A 1 6.41 62.10 17.01
C MET A 1 6.42 60.70 16.43
N ASN A 2 5.49 59.89 16.91
CA ASN A 2 5.29 58.48 16.57
C ASN A 2 5.01 58.28 15.07
N ASN A 3 5.31 57.09 14.54
CA ASN A 3 4.26 56.32 13.87
C ASN A 3 4.59 54.82 13.76
N ARG A 4 3.77 54.04 14.47
CA ARG A 4 3.56 52.60 14.35
C ARG A 4 2.83 52.30 13.05
N LEU A 5 3.30 51.31 12.29
CA LEU A 5 2.50 50.52 11.34
C LEU A 5 2.99 49.06 11.45
N THR A 6 2.44 48.29 12.39
CA THR A 6 1.58 47.11 12.10
C THR A 6 2.25 46.07 11.18
N LEU A 7 3.17 45.28 11.74
CA LEU A 7 3.51 43.98 11.18
C LEU A 7 2.31 43.06 11.40
N ASN A 8 1.70 42.66 10.29
CA ASN A 8 0.58 41.74 10.23
C ASN A 8 1.12 40.34 10.57
N ASP A 9 1.05 39.94 11.84
CA ASP A 9 1.33 38.57 12.25
C ASP A 9 0.23 37.65 11.68
N THR A 10 0.44 37.18 10.45
CA THR A 10 -0.36 36.08 9.92
C THR A 10 -0.16 34.88 10.84
N PRO A 11 -1.22 34.25 11.39
CA PRO A 11 -1.06 33.05 12.18
C PRO A 11 -0.47 31.97 11.29
N VAL A 12 0.82 31.68 11.47
CA VAL A 12 1.53 30.64 10.73
C VAL A 12 0.86 29.32 11.10
N SER A 13 0.08 28.82 10.15
CA SER A 13 -0.70 27.59 10.17
C SER A 13 -0.03 26.47 10.96
N ASN A 14 -0.63 26.13 12.10
CA ASN A 14 -0.24 24.99 12.94
C ASN A 14 -0.30 23.64 12.16
N GLN A 15 -1.01 23.59 11.02
CA GLN A 15 -1.06 22.41 10.16
C GLN A 15 0.26 22.14 9.43
N ALA A 16 1.01 23.18 9.04
CA ALA A 16 2.30 23.00 8.39
C ALA A 16 3.31 22.33 9.33
N LYS A 17 3.28 22.69 10.62
CA LYS A 17 4.18 22.10 11.63
C LYS A 17 3.83 20.64 11.94
N VAL A 18 2.54 20.29 11.95
CA VAL A 18 2.08 18.91 12.21
C VAL A 18 2.37 17.97 11.04
N VAL A 19 2.16 18.42 9.80
CA VAL A 19 2.51 17.61 8.61
C VAL A 19 4.02 17.43 8.51
N VAL A 20 4.82 18.48 8.74
CA VAL A 20 6.29 18.40 8.72
C VAL A 20 6.82 17.51 9.85
N ALA A 21 6.29 17.61 11.07
CA ALA A 21 6.65 16.73 12.18
C ALA A 21 6.31 15.26 11.89
N THR A 22 5.13 14.99 11.31
CA THR A 22 4.72 13.64 10.87
C THR A 22 5.62 13.10 9.77
N THR A 23 6.05 13.96 8.83
CA THR A 23 6.93 13.57 7.72
C THR A 23 8.34 13.20 8.20
N VAL A 24 8.87 13.93 9.19
CA VAL A 24 10.18 13.62 9.82
C VAL A 24 10.09 12.41 10.74
N LEU A 25 8.98 12.23 11.47
CA LEU A 25 8.70 11.02 12.26
C LEU A 25 8.54 9.78 11.36
N LEU A 26 8.02 9.93 10.13
CA LEU A 26 7.99 8.87 9.13
C LEU A 26 9.39 8.45 8.68
N SER A 27 10.39 9.35 8.65
CA SER A 27 11.78 8.96 8.36
C SER A 27 12.39 8.05 9.45
N PHE A 28 11.79 7.97 10.63
CA PHE A 28 12.15 7.01 11.67
C PHE A 28 11.28 5.74 11.64
N ILE A 29 10.41 5.57 10.64
CA ILE A 29 9.73 4.29 10.46
C ILE A 29 10.80 3.25 10.10
N SER A 30 10.99 2.27 10.98
CA SER A 30 11.98 1.24 10.73
C SER A 30 11.63 0.50 9.44
N PHE A 31 12.66 0.06 8.72
CA PHE A 31 12.53 -0.80 7.54
C PHE A 31 11.53 -1.93 7.78
N TRP A 32 11.55 -2.52 8.98
CA TRP A 32 10.64 -3.59 9.40
C TRP A 32 9.16 -3.20 9.38
N ARG A 33 8.80 -1.98 9.79
CA ARG A 33 7.41 -1.53 9.79
C ARG A 33 6.92 -1.23 8.38
N ALA A 34 7.74 -0.60 7.55
CA ALA A 34 7.42 -0.36 6.15
C ALA A 34 7.29 -1.68 5.39
N ALA A 35 8.24 -2.60 5.60
CA ALA A 35 8.22 -3.93 5.01
C ALA A 35 7.00 -4.74 5.46
N ALA A 36 6.59 -4.65 6.73
CA ALA A 36 5.41 -5.37 7.24
C ALA A 36 4.11 -4.91 6.57
N ILE A 37 3.94 -3.61 6.30
CA ILE A 37 2.74 -3.08 5.63
C ILE A 37 2.68 -3.62 4.19
N VAL A 38 3.80 -3.53 3.46
CA VAL A 38 3.89 -4.02 2.06
C VAL A 38 3.75 -5.54 1.99
N LEU A 39 4.36 -6.27 2.94
CA LEU A 39 4.20 -7.72 3.04
C LEU A 39 2.75 -8.10 3.30
N ASN A 40 2.03 -7.38 4.16
CA ASN A 40 0.63 -7.67 4.44
C ASN A 40 -0.26 -7.47 3.21
N ASP A 41 0.01 -6.42 2.43
CA ASP A 41 -0.69 -6.11 1.18
C ASP A 41 -0.44 -7.19 0.09
N LEU A 42 0.82 -7.58 -0.09
CA LEU A 42 1.21 -8.64 -1.04
C LEU A 42 0.77 -10.03 -0.58
N ALA A 43 0.87 -10.34 0.71
CA ALA A 43 0.53 -11.66 1.26
C ALA A 43 -0.98 -11.91 1.24
N SER A 44 -1.79 -10.90 1.56
CA SER A 44 -3.25 -10.98 1.42
C SER A 44 -3.60 -11.41 -0.01
N SER A 45 -3.01 -10.75 -1.01
CA SER A 45 -3.22 -11.04 -2.42
C SER A 45 -2.73 -12.42 -2.86
N ALA A 46 -1.54 -12.83 -2.39
CA ALA A 46 -1.02 -14.16 -2.67
C ALA A 46 -1.93 -15.29 -2.12
N TYR A 47 -2.61 -15.05 -0.99
CA TYR A 47 -3.39 -16.08 -0.30
C TYR A 47 -4.65 -16.48 -1.08
N TYR A 48 -5.37 -15.52 -1.67
CA TYR A 48 -6.57 -15.83 -2.47
C TYR A 48 -6.26 -16.08 -3.95
N VAL A 49 -5.19 -15.49 -4.50
CA VAL A 49 -4.79 -15.72 -5.91
C VAL A 49 -4.43 -17.18 -6.16
N GLY A 50 -3.76 -17.86 -5.24
CA GLY A 50 -3.42 -19.28 -5.39
C GLY A 50 -4.66 -20.17 -5.57
N GLY A 51 -5.65 -20.00 -4.69
CA GLY A 51 -6.89 -20.78 -4.73
C GLY A 51 -7.78 -20.44 -5.94
N ILE A 52 -7.92 -19.16 -6.27
CA ILE A 52 -8.75 -18.74 -7.43
C ILE A 52 -8.06 -19.09 -8.76
N ALA A 53 -6.74 -18.95 -8.87
CA ALA A 53 -6.02 -19.27 -10.09
C ALA A 53 -6.07 -20.77 -10.40
N GLU A 54 -5.93 -21.63 -9.39
CA GLU A 54 -6.06 -23.07 -9.58
C GLU A 54 -7.48 -23.46 -10.03
N GLN A 55 -8.50 -22.81 -9.45
CA GLN A 55 -9.89 -23.10 -9.76
C GLN A 55 -10.35 -22.54 -11.13
N ALA A 56 -9.75 -21.43 -11.59
CA ALA A 56 -10.10 -20.78 -12.86
C ALA A 56 -9.27 -21.25 -14.06
N ILE A 57 -7.99 -21.60 -13.87
CA ILE A 57 -7.04 -21.92 -14.97
C ILE A 57 -6.63 -23.40 -14.96
N GLY A 58 -6.92 -24.14 -13.89
CA GLY A 58 -6.58 -25.57 -13.77
C GLY A 58 -5.06 -25.81 -13.70
N LYS A 59 -4.59 -26.92 -14.28
CA LYS A 59 -3.18 -27.38 -14.20
C LYS A 59 -2.12 -26.38 -14.70
N SER A 60 -2.52 -25.34 -15.43
CA SER A 60 -1.63 -24.30 -15.96
C SER A 60 -1.48 -23.08 -15.04
N ALA A 61 -2.27 -23.00 -13.96
CA ALA A 61 -2.19 -21.94 -12.95
C ALA A 61 -0.77 -21.61 -12.44
N PRO A 62 0.10 -22.60 -12.12
CA PRO A 62 1.44 -22.29 -11.61
C PRO A 62 2.34 -21.57 -12.64
N TRP A 63 2.13 -21.76 -13.94
CA TRP A 63 2.91 -21.06 -14.97
C TRP A 63 2.56 -19.57 -15.05
N PHE A 64 1.29 -19.21 -14.88
CA PHE A 64 0.88 -17.80 -14.82
C PHE A 64 1.42 -17.11 -13.57
N ILE A 65 1.39 -17.79 -12.42
CA ILE A 65 1.98 -17.28 -11.18
C ILE A 65 3.50 -17.08 -11.35
N LEU A 66 4.19 -18.03 -11.99
CA LEU A 66 5.61 -17.90 -12.34
C LEU A 66 5.88 -16.68 -13.23
N GLY A 67 5.04 -16.43 -14.23
CA GLY A 67 5.14 -15.25 -15.09
C GLY A 67 5.00 -13.94 -14.30
N VAL A 68 4.01 -13.85 -13.41
CA VAL A 68 3.80 -12.67 -12.56
C VAL A 68 4.95 -12.48 -11.56
N MET A 69 5.51 -13.55 -11.01
CA MET A 69 6.65 -13.50 -10.10
C MET A 69 7.92 -13.00 -10.80
N LEU A 70 8.19 -13.49 -12.01
CA LEU A 70 9.31 -13.02 -12.82
C LEU A 70 9.15 -11.53 -13.19
N PHE A 71 7.95 -11.12 -13.60
CA PHE A 71 7.66 -9.73 -13.90
C PHE A 71 7.81 -8.82 -12.66
N SER A 72 7.30 -9.26 -11.50
CA SER A 72 7.42 -8.53 -10.22
C SER A 72 8.88 -8.37 -9.79
N TYR A 73 9.75 -9.34 -10.11
CA TYR A 73 11.18 -9.23 -9.87
C TYR A 73 11.83 -8.12 -10.71
N ALA A 74 11.43 -7.98 -11.98
CA ALA A 74 11.88 -6.88 -12.84
C ALA A 74 11.39 -5.52 -12.31
N VAL A 75 10.13 -5.41 -11.88
CA VAL A 75 9.58 -4.19 -11.26
C VAL A 75 10.33 -3.84 -9.98
N ARG A 76 10.66 -4.83 -9.14
CA ARG A 76 11.49 -4.64 -7.95
C ARG A 76 12.87 -4.08 -8.30
N ALA A 77 13.51 -4.58 -9.36
CA ALA A 77 14.82 -4.06 -9.80
C ALA A 77 14.74 -2.58 -10.16
N VAL A 78 13.71 -2.16 -10.92
CA VAL A 78 13.47 -0.75 -11.26
C VAL A 78 13.20 0.10 -10.02
N TYR A 79 12.48 -0.44 -9.03
CA TYR A 79 12.20 0.26 -7.78
C TYR A 79 13.48 0.54 -6.98
N VAL A 80 14.39 -0.43 -6.90
CA VAL A 80 15.68 -0.28 -6.20
C VAL A 80 16.54 0.80 -6.88
N GLU A 81 16.58 0.83 -8.21
CA GLU A 81 17.24 1.90 -8.96
C GLU A 81 16.57 3.27 -8.73
N SER A 82 15.24 3.30 -8.64
CA SER A 82 14.48 4.53 -8.38
C SER A 82 14.78 5.11 -6.99
N CYS A 83 15.07 4.26 -5.99
CA CYS A 83 15.50 4.69 -4.66
C CYS A 83 16.84 5.44 -4.67
N ALA A 84 17.70 5.23 -5.68
CA ALA A 84 18.98 5.93 -5.81
C ALA A 84 18.83 7.38 -6.29
N MET A 85 17.66 7.79 -6.80
CA MET A 85 17.43 9.14 -7.33
C MET A 85 17.39 10.23 -6.23
N PHE A 86 17.36 9.85 -4.95
CA PHE A 86 17.34 10.74 -3.77
C PHE A 86 16.40 11.95 -3.88
N THR A 87 15.28 11.82 -4.59
CA THR A 87 14.27 12.87 -4.71
C THR A 87 13.37 12.88 -3.48
N ARG A 88 13.34 13.99 -2.74
CA ARG A 88 12.44 14.17 -1.60
C ARG A 88 10.98 14.27 -2.10
N GLY A 89 10.23 13.18 -1.97
CA GLY A 89 8.77 13.18 -2.12
C GLY A 89 8.14 11.99 -2.86
N GLY A 90 8.29 10.77 -2.34
CA GLY A 90 7.46 9.61 -2.72
C GLY A 90 7.38 9.27 -4.22
N VAL A 91 6.37 8.49 -4.62
CA VAL A 91 6.19 8.03 -6.01
C VAL A 91 5.95 9.20 -6.96
N TYR A 92 5.20 10.22 -6.53
CA TYR A 92 4.93 11.38 -7.39
C TYR A 92 6.20 12.12 -7.81
N ARG A 93 7.12 12.41 -6.87
CA ARG A 93 8.38 13.09 -7.22
C ARG A 93 9.33 12.16 -7.94
N SER A 94 9.43 10.90 -7.53
CA SER A 94 10.29 9.92 -8.21
C SER A 94 9.93 9.78 -9.70
N VAL A 95 8.63 9.67 -10.03
CA VAL A 95 8.18 9.59 -11.43
C VAL A 95 8.26 10.95 -12.12
N LYS A 96 7.98 12.05 -11.42
CA LYS A 96 8.06 13.40 -12.03
C LYS A 96 9.48 13.77 -12.43
N GLU A 97 10.45 13.46 -11.58
CA GLU A 97 11.86 13.73 -11.84
C GLU A 97 12.46 12.77 -12.89
N GLY A 98 11.99 11.52 -12.99
CA GLY A 98 12.46 10.56 -13.99
C GLY A 98 11.76 10.61 -15.35
N MET A 99 10.44 10.86 -15.38
CA MET A 99 9.59 10.66 -16.56
C MET A 99 8.65 11.84 -16.87
N GLY A 100 8.69 12.91 -16.08
CA GLY A 100 7.90 14.12 -16.29
C GLY A 100 6.53 14.15 -15.59
N GLY A 101 5.91 15.34 -15.57
CA GLY A 101 4.73 15.61 -14.74
C GLY A 101 3.44 14.91 -15.15
N THR A 102 3.26 14.56 -16.43
CA THR A 102 2.05 13.90 -16.93
C THR A 102 2.02 12.43 -16.52
N LEU A 103 3.16 11.74 -16.68
CA LEU A 103 3.31 10.34 -16.26
C LEU A 103 3.27 10.19 -14.74
N ALA A 104 3.77 11.18 -13.99
CA ALA A 104 3.65 11.18 -12.53
C ALA A 104 2.20 11.21 -12.05
N LYS A 105 1.34 12.00 -12.71
CA LYS A 105 -0.09 12.06 -12.37
C LYS A 105 -0.79 10.73 -12.68
N ILE A 106 -0.51 10.15 -13.85
CA ILE A 106 -1.08 8.85 -14.26
C ILE A 106 -0.65 7.75 -13.27
N SER A 107 0.62 7.72 -12.90
CA SER A 107 1.17 6.72 -11.97
C SER A 107 0.53 6.82 -10.58
N VAL A 108 0.38 8.04 -10.05
CA VAL A 108 -0.27 8.24 -8.74
C VAL A 108 -1.76 7.94 -8.81
N SER A 109 -2.44 8.28 -9.91
CA SER A 109 -3.85 7.91 -10.07
C SER A 109 -4.03 6.38 -10.14
N ALA A 110 -3.12 5.67 -10.81
CA ALA A 110 -3.14 4.22 -10.85
C ALA A 110 -2.95 3.61 -9.46
N LEU A 111 -2.02 4.14 -8.65
CA LEU A 111 -1.83 3.69 -7.27
C LEU A 111 -3.05 3.97 -6.38
N MET A 112 -3.67 5.14 -6.48
CA MET A 112 -4.88 5.44 -5.70
C MET A 112 -6.05 4.55 -6.11
N PHE A 113 -6.18 4.29 -7.42
CA PHE A 113 -7.18 3.38 -7.95
C PHE A 113 -6.97 1.95 -7.43
N ASP A 114 -5.73 1.47 -7.48
CA ASP A 114 -5.34 0.16 -6.95
C ASP A 114 -5.73 0.01 -5.47
N TYR A 115 -5.38 0.97 -4.62
CA TYR A 115 -5.77 0.95 -3.20
C TYR A 115 -7.29 0.96 -2.97
N ILE A 116 -8.03 1.72 -3.79
CA ILE A 116 -9.50 1.77 -3.70
C ILE A 116 -10.13 0.44 -4.13
N LEU A 117 -9.52 -0.31 -5.04
CA LEU A 117 -9.99 -1.64 -5.43
C LEU A 117 -9.58 -2.73 -4.44
N THR A 118 -8.35 -2.66 -3.93
CA THR A 118 -7.82 -3.64 -2.98
C THR A 118 -8.55 -3.60 -1.65
N GLY A 119 -9.01 -2.42 -1.19
CA GLY A 119 -9.76 -2.27 0.05
C GLY A 119 -11.03 -3.15 0.13
N PRO A 120 -11.99 -3.00 -0.80
CA PRO A 120 -13.20 -3.82 -0.85
C PRO A 120 -12.91 -5.31 -1.07
N ILE A 121 -11.98 -5.66 -1.96
CA ILE A 121 -11.63 -7.06 -2.23
C ILE A 121 -11.09 -7.72 -0.96
N SER A 122 -10.12 -7.08 -0.29
CA SER A 122 -9.57 -7.57 0.97
C SER A 122 -10.61 -7.59 2.09
N GLY A 123 -11.55 -6.65 2.11
CA GLY A 123 -12.66 -6.63 3.06
C GLY A 123 -13.62 -7.82 2.88
N VAL A 124 -14.00 -8.12 1.63
CA VAL A 124 -14.87 -9.26 1.31
C VAL A 124 -14.17 -10.59 1.64
N SER A 125 -12.90 -10.74 1.27
CA SER A 125 -12.13 -11.96 1.59
C SER A 125 -11.97 -12.15 3.10
N ALA A 126 -11.60 -11.09 3.85
CA ALA A 126 -11.50 -11.17 5.31
C ALA A 126 -12.84 -11.52 5.97
N GLY A 127 -13.96 -11.00 5.45
CA GLY A 127 -15.31 -11.35 5.90
C GLY A 127 -15.64 -12.83 5.70
N GLN A 128 -15.25 -13.40 4.56
CA GLN A 128 -15.40 -14.85 4.30
C GLN A 128 -14.54 -15.70 5.22
N TYR A 129 -13.28 -15.30 5.48
CA TYR A 129 -12.42 -16.01 6.43
C TYR A 129 -12.98 -15.96 7.87
N LEU A 130 -13.51 -14.81 8.30
CA LEU A 130 -14.10 -14.66 9.63
C LEU A 130 -15.40 -15.45 9.77
N ALA A 131 -16.27 -15.42 8.76
CA ALA A 131 -17.52 -16.18 8.76
C ALA A 131 -17.24 -17.70 8.79
N GLY A 132 -16.24 -18.16 8.03
CA GLY A 132 -15.76 -19.54 8.08
C GLY A 132 -15.28 -19.94 9.47
N LEU A 133 -14.45 -19.10 10.10
CA LEU A 133 -13.93 -19.34 11.46
C LEU A 133 -15.05 -19.41 12.51
N ILE A 134 -16.03 -18.51 12.43
CA ILE A 134 -17.19 -18.51 13.34
C ILE A 134 -17.99 -19.79 13.16
N ASN A 135 -18.27 -20.19 11.91
CA ASN A 135 -19.01 -21.42 11.61
C ASN A 135 -18.28 -22.66 12.14
N ASP A 136 -16.95 -22.75 11.95
CA ASP A 136 -16.15 -23.88 12.44
C ASP A 136 -16.09 -23.94 13.97
N THR A 137 -15.99 -22.79 14.64
CA THR A 137 -15.98 -22.70 16.11
C THR A 137 -17.34 -23.09 16.69
N MET A 138 -18.43 -22.67 16.06
CA MET A 138 -19.79 -23.00 16.48
C MET A 138 -20.07 -24.51 16.29
N LEU A 139 -19.58 -25.10 15.20
CA LEU A 139 -19.65 -26.54 14.95
C LEU A 139 -18.80 -27.35 15.95
N HIS A 140 -17.56 -26.94 16.24
CA HIS A 140 -16.73 -27.61 17.25
C HIS A 140 -17.30 -27.52 18.67
N SER A 141 -17.96 -26.41 19.02
CA SER A 141 -18.62 -26.26 20.33
C SER A 141 -19.83 -27.19 20.50
N HIS A 142 -20.44 -27.63 19.40
CA HIS A 142 -21.59 -28.53 19.39
C HIS A 142 -21.19 -30.02 19.35
N TRP A 143 -19.97 -30.34 18.88
CA TRP A 143 -19.41 -31.71 18.86
C TRP A 143 -18.70 -32.12 20.17
N GLY A 144 -18.46 -31.19 21.11
CA GLY A 144 -17.86 -31.47 22.43
C GLY A 144 -18.84 -31.93 23.52
N LYS A 145 -20.09 -32.30 23.17
CA LYS A 145 -21.15 -32.70 24.11
C LYS A 145 -21.86 -34.02 23.76
N LEU A 146 -21.18 -34.96 23.11
CA LEU A 146 -21.61 -36.36 23.00
C LEU A 146 -20.45 -37.29 23.38
#